data_AF-A0A1H9V005-F1
#
_entry.id   AF-A0A1H9V005-F1
#
_cell.length_a   1.000
_cell.length_b   1.000
_cell.length_c   1.000
_cell.angle_alpha   90.00
_cell.angle_beta   90.00
_cell.angle_gamma   90.00
#
_symmetry.space_group_name_H-M   'P 1'
#
loop_
_entity.id
_entity.type
_entity.pdbx_description
1 polymer ?
#
loop_
_entity_poly.entity_id
_entity_poly.type
_entity_poly.pdbx_seq_one_letter_code
_entity_poly.pdbx_strand_id
1 'polypeptide(L)' 'MKKYKVIVLDRHGNEKPLDEKKNDEQLLEINFKSEKSRIYYYENMKQKYPDCSIKMMMCQ' A
#
# COMPACT_ATOMS: atom_id res chain seq x y z
N MET A 1 6.33 9.80 14.08
CA MET A 1 5.67 8.70 13.32
C MET A 1 4.93 9.34 12.16
N LYS A 2 4.93 8.72 10.97
CA LYS A 2 4.23 9.26 9.79
C LYS A 2 3.21 8.24 9.31
N LYS A 3 1.98 8.71 9.07
CA LYS A 3 0.87 7.91 8.56
C LYS A 3 0.87 7.96 7.04
N TYR A 4 0.66 6.82 6.39
CA TYR A 4 0.60 6.72 4.95
C TYR A 4 -0.62 5.93 4.52
N LYS A 5 -1.26 6.39 3.46
CA LYS A 5 -2.29 5.67 2.71
C LYS A 5 -1.62 4.88 1.60
N VAL A 6 -1.83 3.57 1.57
CA VAL A 6 -1.27 2.67 0.55
C VAL A 6 -2.36 2.21 -0.38
N ILE A 7 -2.13 2.34 -1.69
CA ILE A 7 -3.03 1.92 -2.76
C ILE A 7 -2.25 0.99 -3.71
N VAL A 8 -2.88 -0.11 -4.12
CA VAL A 8 -2.35 -1.03 -5.13
C VAL A 8 -3.24 -0.94 -6.35
N LEU A 9 -2.66 -0.62 -7.50
CA LEU A 9 -3.37 -0.50 -8.76
C LEU A 9 -2.98 -1.65 -9.68
N ASP A 10 -3.96 -2.32 -10.27
CA ASP A 10 -3.71 -3.33 -11.29
C ASP A 10 -3.22 -2.71 -12.61
N ARG A 11 -2.95 -3.56 -13.61
CA ARG A 11 -2.49 -3.14 -14.95
C ARG A 11 -3.49 -2.25 -15.72
N HIS A 12 -4.76 -2.22 -15.31
CA HIS A 12 -5.80 -1.39 -15.89
C HIS A 12 -6.01 -0.09 -15.08
N GLY A 13 -5.28 0.09 -13.98
CA GLY A 13 -5.41 1.23 -13.07
C GLY A 13 -6.51 1.08 -12.02
N ASN A 14 -7.10 -0.11 -11.86
CA ASN A 14 -8.13 -0.35 -10.85
C ASN A 14 -7.50 -0.66 -9.49
N GLU A 15 -8.12 -0.17 -8.42
CA GLU A 15 -7.69 -0.45 -7.05
C GLU A 15 -7.90 -1.93 -6.70
N LYS A 16 -6.82 -2.60 -6.33
CA LYS A 16 -6.83 -3.98 -5.84
C LYS A 16 -6.90 -3.97 -4.31
N PRO A 17 -7.84 -4.72 -3.70
CA PRO A 17 -7.89 -4.84 -2.26
C PRO A 17 -6.60 -5.47 -1.73
N LEU A 18 -6.03 -4.87 -0.69
CA LEU A 18 -4.79 -5.31 -0.06
C LEU A 18 -4.98 -6.51 0.87
N ASP A 19 -6.22 -6.78 1.30
CA ASP A 19 -6.59 -7.79 2.27
C ASP A 19 -7.81 -8.58 1.76
N GLU A 20 -7.71 -9.91 1.68
CA GLU A 20 -8.81 -10.79 1.23
C GLU A 20 -9.90 -10.95 2.31
N LYS A 21 -9.67 -10.47 3.55
CA LYS A 21 -10.56 -10.73 4.69
C LYS A 21 -11.39 -9.54 5.19
N LYS A 22 -11.27 -8.36 4.59
CA LYS A 22 -12.08 -7.20 4.99
C LYS A 22 -12.85 -6.63 3.81
N ASN A 23 -14.16 -6.81 3.86
CA ASN A 23 -15.13 -6.14 3.01
C ASN A 23 -14.90 -4.61 3.03
N ASP A 24 -14.96 -4.04 1.83
CA ASP A 24 -15.45 -2.70 1.49
C ASP A 24 -14.69 -1.42 1.87
N GLU A 25 -13.47 -1.45 2.39
CA GLU A 25 -12.65 -0.22 2.40
C GLU A 25 -11.24 -0.44 1.84
N GLN A 26 -11.08 -0.03 0.57
CA GLN A 26 -9.92 -0.19 -0.33
C GLN A 26 -8.62 0.51 0.12
N LEU A 27 -8.50 0.96 1.37
CA LEU A 27 -7.45 1.88 1.79
C LEU A 27 -6.76 1.39 3.07
N LEU A 28 -5.53 0.92 2.94
CA LEU A 28 -4.73 0.55 4.11
C LEU A 28 -3.96 1.77 4.61
N GLU A 29 -4.38 2.30 5.75
CA GLU A 29 -3.63 3.31 6.47
C GLU A 29 -2.58 2.67 7.38
N ILE A 30 -1.31 2.98 7.15
CA ILE A 30 -0.19 2.39 7.86
C ILE A 30 0.66 3.48 8.51
N ASN A 31 0.99 3.25 9.77
CA ASN A 31 1.91 4.10 10.51
C ASN A 31 3.32 3.52 10.42
N PHE A 32 4.24 4.26 9.80
CA PHE A 32 5.65 3.88 9.77
C PHE A 32 6.41 4.58 10.90
N LYS A 33 7.19 3.78 11.65
CA LYS A 33 8.07 4.26 12.71
C LYS A 33 9.31 4.97 12.16
N SER A 34 9.77 4.56 10.97
CA SER A 34 10.94 5.13 10.30
C SER A 34 10.79 5.10 8.78
N GLU A 35 11.62 5.87 8.08
CA GLU A 35 11.66 5.82 6.62
C GLU A 35 12.13 4.46 6.09
N LYS A 36 13.07 3.80 6.77
CA LYS A 36 13.52 2.44 6.42
C LYS A 36 12.36 1.44 6.45
N SER A 37 11.48 1.55 7.45
CA SER A 37 10.30 0.68 7.57
C SER A 37 9.31 0.89 6.42
N ARG A 38 9.14 2.15 5.96
CA ARG A 38 8.31 2.48 4.79
C ARG A 38 8.87 1.86 3.51
N ILE A 39 10.17 2.00 3.29
CA ILE A 39 10.85 1.45 2.10
C ILE A 39 10.73 -0.07 2.09
N TYR A 40 11.04 -0.73 3.22
CA TYR A 40 10.92 -2.18 3.34
C TYR A 40 9.51 -2.69 3.00
N TYR A 41 8.48 -1.98 3.49
CA TYR A 41 7.10 -2.32 3.20
C TYR A 41 6.76 -2.15 1.71
N TYR A 42 7.22 -1.07 1.08
CA TYR A 42 7.03 -0.83 -0.36
C TYR A 42 7.66 -1.94 -1.21
N GLU A 43 8.91 -2.32 -0.91
CA GLU A 43 9.61 -3.39 -1.61
C GLU A 43 8.89 -4.74 -1.46
N ASN A 44 8.45 -5.06 -0.23
CA ASN A 44 7.66 -6.26 0.03
C ASN A 44 6.35 -6.27 -0.77
N MET A 45 5.67 -5.12 -0.90
CA MET A 45 4.46 -5.01 -1.71
C MET A 45 4.73 -5.16 -3.21
N LYS A 46 5.86 -4.67 -3.70
CA LYS A 46 6.29 -4.89 -5.10
C LYS A 46 6.56 -6.36 -5.39
N GLN A 47 7.12 -7.10 -4.43
CA GLN A 47 7.30 -8.55 -4.56
C GLN A 47 5.96 -9.31 -4.53
N LYS A 48 5.03 -8.91 -3.65
CA LYS A 48 3.70 -9.55 -3.54
C LYS A 48 2.79 -9.25 -4.75
N TYR A 49 2.92 -8.07 -5.34
CA TYR A 49 2.10 -7.61 -6.46
C TYR A 49 2.99 -7.14 -7.63
N PRO A 50 3.66 -8.07 -8.34
CA PRO A 50 4.65 -7.73 -9.38
C PRO A 50 4.04 -6.97 -10.57
N ASP A 51 2.81 -7.30 -10.94
CA ASP A 51 2.09 -6.68 -12.06
C ASP A 51 1.29 -5.44 -11.65
N CYS A 52 1.49 -4.93 -10.43
CA CYS A 52 0.75 -3.81 -9.89
C CYS A 52 1.63 -2.57 -9.65
N SER A 53 0.99 -1.42 -9.72
CA SER A 53 1.57 -0.15 -9.28
C SER A 53 1.21 0.09 -7.82
N ILE A 54 2.23 0.33 -6.98
CA ILE A 54 2.05 0.61 -5.56
C ILE A 54 2.20 2.12 -5.34
N LYS A 55 1.20 2.77 -4.76
CA LYS A 55 1.22 4.20 -4.44
C LYS A 55 1.11 4.38 -2.93
N MET A 56 2.04 5.14 -2.34
CA MET A 56 2.04 5.49 -0.92
C MET A 56 1.96 7.00 -0.77
N MET A 57 0.90 7.51 -0.15
CA MET A 57 0.68 8.94 0.07
C MET A 57 0.72 9.22 1.57
N MET A 58 1.49 10.22 1.99
CA MET A 58 1.55 10.62 3.40
C MET A 58 0.22 11.30 3.79
N CYS A 59 -0.43 10.84 4.86
CA CYS A 59 -1.59 11.53 5.42
C CYS A 59 -1.09 12.77 6.18
N GLN A 60 -1.76 13.91 5.96
CA GLN A 60 -1.49 15.17 6.66
C GLN A 60 -1.98 15.13 8.10
#